data_AF-A0A4R3RBT2-F1
#
_entry.id   AF-A0A4R3RBT2-F1
#
_cell.length_a   1.000
_cell.length_b   1.000
_cell.length_c   1.000
_cell.angle_alpha   90.00
_cell.angle_beta   90.00
_cell.angle_gamma   90.00
#
_symmetry.space_group_name_H-M   'P 1'
#
loop_
_entity.id
_entity.type
_entity.pdbx_description
1 polymer ?
#
loop_
_entity_poly.entity_id
_entity_poly.type
_entity_poly.pdbx_seq_one_letter_code
_entity_poly.pdbx_strand_id
1 'polypeptide(L)'
;MNTIAYVLDSETTLFRAVELQIGISFSPIYDLVGSPLIEMIRFDDMHSLFLDEEALRDGLTAFTRFDGCLKPLAGKIVLVGGDGREPYHSPLISIADAAARFQCCRPVLDPVFVEPDDVMSKGLIFPGALKGLQFRIDRCSPMLVA
;
A
#
# COMPACT_ATOMS: atom_id res chain seq x y z
N MET A 1 12.82 -25.77 4.80
CA MET A 1 12.55 -25.14 3.49
C MET A 1 12.19 -23.70 3.78
N ASN A 2 12.96 -22.73 3.27
CA ASN A 2 12.64 -21.32 3.47
C ASN A 2 11.50 -20.98 2.52
N THR A 3 10.42 -20.45 3.08
CA THR A 3 9.25 -20.02 2.31
C THR A 3 9.38 -18.54 2.06
N ILE A 4 8.97 -18.06 0.90
CA ILE A 4 9.04 -16.65 0.56
C ILE A 4 7.64 -16.05 0.68
N ALA A 5 7.52 -14.91 1.31
CA ALA A 5 6.35 -14.04 1.20
C ALA A 5 6.71 -12.80 0.39
N TYR A 6 5.72 -12.19 -0.26
CA TYR A 6 5.91 -10.85 -0.82
C TYR A 6 5.28 -9.82 0.12
N VAL A 7 5.98 -8.74 0.40
CA VAL A 7 5.54 -7.69 1.34
C VAL A 7 5.49 -6.36 0.62
N LEU A 8 4.28 -5.84 0.44
CA LEU A 8 4.02 -4.51 -0.08
C LEU A 8 3.78 -3.56 1.08
N ASP A 9 4.53 -2.46 1.12
CA ASP A 9 4.32 -1.38 2.08
C ASP A 9 3.60 -0.21 1.39
N SER A 10 2.39 0.10 1.85
CA SER A 10 1.58 1.17 1.26
C SER A 10 2.22 2.56 1.41
N GLU A 11 3.00 2.78 2.47
CA GLU A 11 3.63 4.08 2.76
C GLU A 11 4.83 4.34 1.86
N THR A 12 5.70 3.34 1.72
CA THR A 12 6.92 3.45 0.91
C THR A 12 6.74 3.04 -0.55
N THR A 13 5.62 2.37 -0.87
CA THR A 13 5.31 1.76 -2.18
C THR A 13 6.23 0.60 -2.57
N LEU A 14 7.14 0.20 -1.68
CA LEU A 14 8.10 -0.87 -1.95
C LEU A 14 7.42 -2.24 -1.87
N PHE A 15 7.69 -3.09 -2.85
CA PHE A 15 7.26 -4.48 -2.90
C PHE A 15 8.48 -5.39 -3.00
N ARG A 16 8.65 -6.26 -2.01
CA ARG A 16 9.85 -7.09 -1.87
C ARG A 16 9.54 -8.53 -1.50
N ALA A 17 10.40 -9.45 -1.92
CA ALA A 17 10.40 -10.82 -1.43
C ALA A 17 11.11 -10.91 -0.07
N VAL A 18 10.52 -11.61 0.88
CA VAL A 18 11.06 -11.79 2.23
C VAL A 18 10.96 -13.26 2.62
N GLU A 19 12.03 -13.80 3.22
CA GLU A 19 12.02 -15.15 3.74
C GLU A 19 11.18 -15.24 5.03
N LEU A 20 10.21 -16.14 5.03
CA LEU A 20 9.47 -16.58 6.21
C LEU A 20 10.27 -17.66 6.93
N GLN A 21 10.66 -17.39 8.16
CA GLN A 21 11.16 -18.41 9.06
C GLN A 21 10.00 -19.22 9.63
N ILE A 22 9.56 -20.24 8.87
CA ILE A 22 8.52 -21.17 9.32
C ILE A 22 9.14 -22.09 10.39
N GLY A 23 8.99 -21.69 11.66
CA GLY A 23 9.36 -22.43 12.87
C GLY A 23 8.17 -22.53 13.82
N ILE A 24 8.38 -23.00 15.06
CA ILE A 24 7.38 -23.49 16.05
C ILE A 24 6.30 -22.45 16.46
N SER A 25 6.27 -21.24 15.91
CA SER A 25 5.29 -20.20 16.27
C SER A 25 4.59 -19.57 15.06
N PHE A 26 3.33 -19.22 15.28
CA PHE A 26 2.47 -18.42 14.40
C PHE A 26 2.99 -17.00 14.11
N SER A 27 4.15 -16.62 14.67
CA SER A 27 4.69 -15.26 14.70
C SER A 27 5.03 -14.62 13.33
N PRO A 28 5.51 -15.33 12.29
CA PRO A 28 6.23 -14.65 11.21
C PRO A 28 5.34 -13.72 10.38
N ILE A 29 4.04 -14.03 10.23
CA ILE A 29 3.10 -13.14 9.53
C ILE A 29 2.79 -11.89 10.36
N TYR A 30 2.55 -12.05 11.67
CA TYR A 30 2.32 -10.93 12.57
C TYR A 30 3.53 -9.99 12.63
N ASP A 31 4.75 -10.53 12.65
CA ASP A 31 5.99 -9.75 12.64
C ASP A 31 6.16 -8.97 11.32
N LEU A 32 5.83 -9.59 10.18
CA LEU A 32 5.88 -8.93 8.88
C LEU A 32 4.83 -7.84 8.74
N VAL A 33 3.58 -8.09 9.15
CA VAL A 33 2.50 -7.10 9.15
C VAL A 33 2.83 -5.97 10.15
N GLY A 34 3.40 -6.32 11.30
CA GLY A 34 3.72 -5.40 12.39
C GLY A 34 2.55 -5.12 13.32
N SER A 35 1.51 -5.97 13.32
CA SER A 35 0.30 -5.83 14.14
C SER A 35 -0.09 -7.19 14.73
N PRO A 36 -0.58 -7.24 15.99
CA PRO A 36 -1.10 -8.46 16.60
C PRO A 36 -2.51 -8.83 16.09
N LEU A 37 -3.20 -7.91 15.40
CA LEU A 37 -4.53 -8.13 14.86
C LEU A 37 -4.47 -8.04 13.34
N ILE A 38 -4.60 -9.21 12.70
CA ILE A 38 -4.48 -9.33 11.25
C ILE A 38 -5.79 -9.78 10.63
N GLU A 39 -6.13 -9.16 9.49
CA GLU A 39 -7.20 -9.58 8.60
C GLU A 39 -6.59 -10.40 7.45
N MET A 40 -7.25 -11.52 7.10
CA MET A 40 -6.89 -12.32 5.93
C MET A 40 -7.95 -12.15 4.84
N ILE A 41 -7.51 -11.81 3.63
CA ILE A 41 -8.37 -11.74 2.46
C ILE A 41 -7.78 -12.57 1.32
N ARG A 42 -8.65 -13.10 0.45
CA ARG A 42 -8.24 -13.92 -0.68
C ARG A 42 -7.66 -13.05 -1.80
N PHE A 43 -6.47 -13.39 -2.29
CA PHE A 43 -5.89 -12.73 -3.47
C PHE A 43 -6.45 -13.35 -4.76
N ASP A 44 -6.41 -14.68 -4.82
CA ASP A 44 -6.98 -15.51 -5.88
C ASP A 44 -7.22 -16.93 -5.35
N ASP A 45 -7.37 -17.92 -6.24
CA ASP A 45 -7.65 -19.27 -5.79
C ASP A 45 -6.54 -19.95 -4.97
N MET A 46 -5.30 -19.53 -5.17
CA MET A 46 -4.08 -20.16 -4.65
C MET A 46 -3.23 -19.23 -3.79
N HIS A 47 -3.69 -18.01 -3.51
CA HIS A 47 -2.93 -17.03 -2.75
C HIS A 47 -3.81 -16.22 -1.79
N SER A 48 -3.22 -15.81 -0.68
CA SER A 48 -3.89 -15.06 0.39
C SER A 48 -3.07 -13.85 0.81
N LEU A 49 -3.76 -12.78 1.19
CA LEU A 49 -3.19 -11.56 1.74
C LEU A 49 -3.45 -11.50 3.24
N PHE A 50 -2.44 -11.06 3.98
CA PHE A 50 -2.55 -10.67 5.38
C PHE A 50 -2.24 -9.19 5.52
N LEU A 51 -3.07 -8.50 6.29
CA LEU A 51 -2.97 -7.07 6.54
C LEU A 51 -3.32 -6.78 7.99
N ASP A 52 -2.91 -5.62 8.48
CA ASP A 52 -3.32 -5.11 9.79
C ASP A 52 -4.78 -4.65 9.70
N GLU A 53 -5.65 -5.23 10.53
CA GLU A 53 -7.11 -4.99 10.52
C GLU A 53 -7.43 -3.50 10.79
N GLU A 54 -6.60 -2.83 11.59
CA GLU A 54 -6.80 -1.46 12.06
C GLU A 54 -5.97 -0.42 11.27
N ALA A 55 -5.27 -0.82 10.21
CA ALA A 55 -4.40 0.09 9.46
C ALA A 55 -5.15 1.22 8.74
N LEU A 56 -6.43 1.03 8.45
CA LEU A 56 -7.30 2.08 7.92
C LEU A 56 -7.82 2.96 9.05
N ARG A 57 -7.08 4.02 9.33
CA ARG A 57 -7.40 4.99 10.39
C ARG A 57 -7.25 6.43 9.91
N ASP A 58 -7.83 7.35 10.67
CA ASP A 58 -7.69 8.77 10.40
C ASP A 58 -6.22 9.21 10.38
N GLY A 59 -5.90 10.15 9.48
CA GLY A 59 -4.53 10.65 9.29
C GLY A 59 -3.64 9.78 8.40
N LEU A 60 -4.17 8.71 7.81
CA LEU A 60 -3.44 7.88 6.86
C LEU A 60 -2.98 8.69 5.63
N THR A 61 -1.69 8.60 5.32
CA THR A 61 -1.05 9.34 4.22
C THR A 61 -0.89 8.52 2.94
N ALA A 62 -1.09 7.20 3.00
CA ALA A 62 -1.04 6.32 1.84
C ALA A 62 -1.85 5.05 2.06
N PHE A 63 -2.42 4.51 0.98
CA PHE A 63 -3.18 3.26 0.99
C PHE A 63 -2.99 2.54 -0.34
N THR A 64 -3.35 1.27 -0.40
CA THR A 64 -3.23 0.44 -1.60
C THR A 64 -4.61 0.00 -2.06
N ARG A 65 -4.90 0.15 -3.34
CA ARG A 65 -6.06 -0.48 -3.98
C ARG A 65 -5.65 -1.85 -4.49
N PHE A 66 -6.52 -2.82 -4.27
CA PHE A 66 -6.38 -4.18 -4.78
C PHE A 66 -7.62 -4.50 -5.62
N ASP A 67 -7.45 -5.03 -6.82
CA ASP A 67 -8.56 -5.30 -7.74
C ASP A 67 -9.57 -6.35 -7.22
N GLY A 68 -9.16 -7.22 -6.29
CA GLY A 68 -10.00 -8.24 -5.67
C GLY A 68 -10.73 -7.80 -4.40
N CYS A 69 -10.59 -6.54 -3.97
CA CYS A 69 -11.28 -6.03 -2.78
C CYS A 69 -11.79 -4.59 -2.98
N LEU A 70 -13.04 -4.34 -2.59
CA LEU A 70 -13.62 -3.00 -2.65
C LEU A 70 -13.04 -2.06 -1.58
N LYS A 71 -12.67 -2.61 -0.41
CA LYS A 71 -12.05 -1.88 0.70
C LYS A 71 -10.57 -1.62 0.33
N PRO A 72 -10.06 -0.38 0.50
CA PRO A 72 -8.63 -0.13 0.35
C PRO A 72 -7.83 -0.89 1.42
N LEU A 73 -6.59 -1.19 1.14
CA LEU A 73 -5.66 -1.82 2.08
C LEU A 73 -4.69 -0.76 2.60
N ALA A 74 -4.13 -0.95 3.79
CA ALA A 74 -3.17 -0.01 4.37
C ALA A 74 -2.08 -0.73 5.17
N GLY A 75 -1.03 0.01 5.49
CA GLY A 75 0.15 -0.56 6.15
C GLY A 75 0.88 -1.55 5.25
N LYS A 76 1.40 -2.61 5.87
CA LYS A 76 2.10 -3.71 5.20
C LYS A 76 1.11 -4.80 4.81
N ILE A 77 1.18 -5.21 3.55
CA ILE A 77 0.33 -6.22 2.95
C ILE A 77 1.23 -7.40 2.59
N VAL A 78 0.99 -8.54 3.22
CA VAL A 78 1.80 -9.76 3.07
C VAL A 78 1.06 -10.75 2.19
N LEU A 79 1.64 -11.12 1.06
CA LEU A 79 1.13 -12.14 0.14
C LEU A 79 1.88 -13.46 0.34
N VAL A 80 1.11 -14.54 0.51
CA VAL A 80 1.63 -15.91 0.54
C VAL A 80 0.84 -16.82 -0.40
N GLY A 81 1.44 -17.95 -0.76
CA GLY A 81 0.74 -19.05 -1.41
C GLY A 81 -0.10 -19.86 -0.41
N GLY A 82 -1.23 -20.38 -0.88
CA GLY A 82 -2.20 -21.16 -0.12
C GLY A 82 -3.50 -20.41 0.19
N ASP A 83 -4.36 -21.08 0.95
CA ASP A 83 -5.67 -20.60 1.38
C ASP A 83 -5.63 -19.77 2.67
N GLY A 84 -4.43 -19.31 3.06
CA GLY A 84 -4.20 -18.54 4.28
C GLY A 84 -4.11 -19.41 5.53
N ARG A 85 -4.13 -20.74 5.40
CA ARG A 85 -3.88 -21.67 6.50
C ARG A 85 -2.44 -22.14 6.48
N GLU A 86 -1.92 -22.46 7.65
CA GLU A 86 -0.62 -23.12 7.76
C GLU A 86 -0.67 -24.56 7.24
N PRO A 87 0.41 -25.06 6.64
CA PRO A 87 1.68 -24.37 6.40
C PRO A 87 1.59 -23.35 5.26
N TYR A 88 2.21 -22.18 5.45
CA TYR A 88 2.31 -21.19 4.38
C TYR A 88 3.27 -21.67 3.27
N HIS A 89 2.95 -21.31 2.04
CA HIS A 89 3.76 -21.64 0.87
C HIS A 89 4.24 -20.39 0.14
N SER A 90 5.30 -20.54 -0.64
CA SER A 90 5.76 -19.45 -1.49
C SER A 90 4.69 -19.18 -2.56
N PRO A 91 4.41 -17.91 -2.90
CA PRO A 91 3.55 -17.59 -4.02
C PRO A 91 4.01 -18.32 -5.29
N LEU A 92 3.04 -18.83 -6.06
CA LEU A 92 3.25 -19.51 -7.34
C LEU A 92 3.26 -18.53 -8.52
N ILE A 93 3.05 -17.24 -8.25
CA ILE A 93 3.12 -16.13 -9.21
C ILE A 93 4.38 -15.32 -8.99
N SER A 94 4.85 -14.63 -10.03
CA SER A 94 5.96 -13.70 -9.88
C SER A 94 5.54 -12.47 -9.07
N ILE A 95 6.51 -11.81 -8.43
CA ILE A 95 6.23 -10.55 -7.72
C ILE A 95 5.72 -9.45 -8.68
N ALA A 96 6.12 -9.48 -9.95
CA ALA A 96 5.64 -8.55 -10.97
C ALA A 96 4.16 -8.80 -11.32
N ASP A 97 3.75 -10.06 -11.46
CA ASP A 97 2.34 -10.41 -11.70
C ASP A 97 1.47 -10.05 -10.49
N ALA A 98 1.98 -10.28 -9.27
CA ALA A 98 1.32 -9.82 -8.05
C ALA A 98 1.17 -8.29 -8.02
N ALA A 99 2.23 -7.56 -8.39
CA ALA A 99 2.26 -6.09 -8.35
C ALA A 99 1.24 -5.46 -9.30
N ALA A 100 0.99 -6.09 -10.44
CA ALA A 100 0.03 -5.61 -11.44
C ALA A 100 -1.41 -5.51 -10.89
N ARG A 101 -1.72 -6.22 -9.80
CA ARG A 101 -3.04 -6.22 -9.15
C ARG A 101 -3.18 -5.15 -8.06
N PHE A 102 -2.09 -4.44 -7.76
CA PHE A 102 -2.06 -3.38 -6.76
C PHE A 102 -1.85 -2.00 -7.38
N GLN A 103 -2.43 -0.99 -6.74
CA GLN A 103 -2.20 0.41 -7.04
C GLN A 103 -1.99 1.18 -5.75
N CYS A 104 -0.77 1.64 -5.51
CA CYS A 104 -0.44 2.49 -4.37
C CYS A 104 -1.02 3.88 -4.61
N CYS A 105 -1.68 4.43 -3.59
CA CYS A 105 -2.40 5.69 -3.65
C CYS A 105 -1.95 6.61 -2.52
N ARG A 106 -1.71 7.88 -2.84
CA ARG A 106 -1.37 8.93 -1.87
C ARG A 106 -2.27 10.14 -2.06
N PRO A 107 -3.04 10.55 -1.05
CA PRO A 107 -3.67 11.87 -1.03
C PRO A 107 -2.60 12.96 -1.09
N VAL A 108 -2.71 13.89 -2.04
CA VAL A 108 -1.79 15.02 -2.19
C VAL A 108 -2.57 16.33 -2.21
N LEU A 109 -2.03 17.33 -1.50
CA LEU A 109 -2.48 18.71 -1.56
C LEU A 109 -1.45 19.51 -2.35
N ASP A 110 -1.75 19.78 -3.61
CA ASP A 110 -0.88 20.59 -4.47
C ASP A 110 -1.12 22.08 -4.17
N PRO A 111 -0.06 22.88 -4.00
CA PRO A 111 -0.21 24.33 -3.89
C PRO A 111 -0.65 24.92 -5.24
N VAL A 112 -1.65 25.78 -5.20
CA VAL A 112 -2.09 26.58 -6.36
C VAL A 112 -1.59 28.00 -6.16
N PHE A 113 -0.90 28.54 -7.17
CA PHE A 113 -0.32 29.88 -7.10
C PHE A 113 -1.16 30.89 -7.89
N VAL A 114 -0.97 32.17 -7.56
CA VAL A 114 -1.56 33.32 -8.27
C VAL A 114 -0.83 33.52 -9.59
N GLU A 115 -1.59 33.58 -10.67
CA GLU A 115 -1.07 33.86 -12.02
C GLU A 115 -0.81 35.36 -12.23
N PRO A 116 0.03 35.76 -13.20
CA PRO A 116 0.36 37.17 -13.43
C PRO A 116 -0.83 38.09 -13.72
N ASP A 117 -1.94 37.54 -14.22
CA ASP A 117 -3.14 38.30 -14.56
C ASP A 117 -4.23 38.21 -13.47
N ASP A 118 -3.99 37.44 -12.41
CA ASP A 118 -4.92 37.31 -11.28
C ASP A 118 -4.83 38.55 -10.38
N VAL A 119 -5.86 39.41 -10.44
CA VAL A 119 -5.98 40.57 -9.54
C VAL A 119 -6.45 40.10 -8.16
N MET A 120 -5.59 40.19 -7.15
CA MET A 120 -5.96 39.88 -5.76
C MET A 120 -6.77 41.01 -5.12
N SER A 121 -7.38 40.71 -3.97
CA SER A 121 -8.06 41.72 -3.14
C SER A 121 -7.16 42.93 -2.89
N LYS A 122 -7.70 44.14 -3.14
CA LYS A 122 -7.00 45.44 -3.15
C LYS A 122 -6.23 45.80 -4.43
N GLY A 123 -6.43 45.08 -5.54
CA GLY A 123 -5.86 45.46 -6.84
C GLY A 123 -4.38 45.15 -6.98
N LEU A 124 -3.84 44.30 -6.11
CA LEU A 124 -2.43 43.91 -6.10
C LEU A 124 -2.26 42.61 -6.89
N ILE A 125 -1.22 42.56 -7.72
CA ILE A 125 -0.81 41.37 -8.45
C ILE A 125 0.50 40.89 -7.81
N PHE A 126 0.47 39.74 -7.16
CA PHE A 126 1.66 39.08 -6.59
C PHE A 126 1.82 37.70 -7.22
N PRO A 127 2.45 37.61 -8.40
CA PRO A 127 2.66 36.34 -9.08
C PRO A 127 3.46 35.39 -8.17
N GLY A 128 3.01 34.15 -8.05
CA GLY A 128 3.64 33.15 -7.18
C GLY A 128 3.18 33.17 -5.71
N ALA A 129 2.27 34.07 -5.30
CA ALA A 129 1.61 33.96 -4.01
C ALA A 129 0.72 32.70 -3.95
N LEU A 130 0.57 32.09 -2.77
CA LEU A 130 -0.34 30.94 -2.61
C LEU A 130 -1.79 31.40 -2.73
N LYS A 131 -2.49 30.89 -3.76
CA LYS A 131 -3.91 31.13 -4.03
C LYS A 131 -4.80 30.14 -3.29
N GLY A 132 -4.33 28.92 -3.12
CA GLY A 132 -5.07 27.86 -2.43
C GLY A 132 -4.37 26.51 -2.50
N LEU A 133 -5.11 25.46 -2.16
CA LEU A 133 -4.67 24.07 -2.27
C LEU A 133 -5.64 23.31 -3.16
N GLN A 134 -5.11 22.46 -4.03
CA GLN A 134 -5.88 21.53 -4.83
C GLN A 134 -5.65 20.11 -4.32
N PHE A 135 -6.74 19.39 -4.08
CA PHE A 135 -6.69 17.99 -3.71
C PHE A 135 -6.62 17.10 -4.95
N ARG A 136 -5.73 16.10 -4.91
CA ARG A 136 -5.75 14.96 -5.83
C ARG A 136 -5.32 13.67 -5.13
N ILE A 137 -5.58 12.55 -5.79
CA ILE A 137 -5.03 11.25 -5.40
C ILE A 137 -3.95 10.88 -6.41
N ASP A 138 -2.71 10.89 -5.96
CA ASP A 138 -1.57 10.35 -6.70
C ASP A 138 -1.66 8.82 -6.72
N ARG A 139 -1.33 8.20 -7.86
CA ARG A 139 -1.46 6.76 -8.06
C ARG A 139 -0.25 6.22 -8.80
N CYS A 140 0.34 5.16 -8.28
CA CYS A 140 1.45 4.48 -8.93
C CYS A 140 1.36 2.95 -8.73
N SER A 141 2.08 2.22 -9.56
CA SER A 141 2.31 0.79 -9.33
C SER A 141 3.34 0.60 -8.21
N PRO A 142 3.29 -0.52 -7.48
CA PRO A 142 4.32 -0.85 -6.50
C PRO A 142 5.73 -0.85 -7.11
N MET A 143 6.72 -0.38 -6.35
CA MET A 143 8.13 -0.40 -6.73
C MET A 143 8.75 -1.72 -6.32
N LEU A 144 9.09 -2.55 -7.31
CA LEU A 144 9.74 -3.84 -7.07
C LEU A 144 11.19 -3.62 -6.60
N VAL A 145 11.56 -4.26 -5.49
CA VAL A 145 12.92 -4.26 -4.97
C VAL A 145 13.49 -5.67 -5.08
N ALA A 146 14.71 -5.78 -5.63
CA ALA A 146 15.46 -7.02 -5.76
C ALA A 146 16.01 -7.50 -4.41
#